data_AF-A0A7V6ZEB9-F1
#
_entry.id   AF-A0A7V6ZEB9-F1
#
_cell.length_a   1.000
_cell.length_b   1.000
_cell.length_c   1.000
_cell.angle_alpha   90.00
_cell.angle_beta   90.00
_cell.angle_gamma   90.00
#
_symmetry.space_group_name_H-M   'P 1'
#
loop_
_entity.id
_entity.type
_entity.pdbx_description
1 polymer ?
#
loop_
_entity_poly.entity_id
_entity_poly.type
_entity_poly.pdbx_seq_one_letter_code
_entity_poly.pdbx_strand_id
1 'polypeptide(L)'
;MNKKICFFVSILLAFSVLLLCGIPSFAADFDSILQKWSRTYTTKGDMGDELTIVATYYSAEYIEALVQREAEKNLWTESEVENYKLELLKALQLEEYIPIMLSFNMKGAPLRMAPFDNKVTLWVGSKKLSPADYDKRFNFKLSGQR
;
A
#
# COMPACT_ATOMS: atom_id res chain seq x y z
N MET A 1 -22.32 -21.64 49.62
CA MET A 1 -21.33 -21.35 48.56
C MET A 1 -20.59 -20.08 48.96
N ASN A 2 -19.27 -20.16 49.22
CA ASN A 2 -18.52 -19.10 49.89
C ASN A 2 -18.47 -17.83 49.01
N LYS A 3 -18.95 -16.69 49.53
CA LYS A 3 -19.00 -15.39 48.83
C LYS A 3 -17.66 -14.99 48.19
N LYS A 4 -16.53 -15.44 48.77
CA LYS A 4 -15.17 -15.25 48.23
C LYS A 4 -14.94 -15.98 46.91
N ILE A 5 -15.46 -17.20 46.74
CA ILE A 5 -15.32 -18.01 45.52
C ILE A 5 -16.13 -17.41 44.37
N CYS A 6 -17.36 -16.93 44.63
CA CYS A 6 -18.14 -16.19 43.63
C CYS A 6 -17.45 -14.91 43.17
N PHE A 7 -16.78 -14.20 44.08
CA PHE A 7 -16.07 -12.96 43.75
C PHE A 7 -14.85 -13.23 42.85
N PHE A 8 -14.07 -14.27 43.13
CA PHE A 8 -12.93 -14.68 42.31
C PHE A 8 -13.35 -15.17 40.90
N VAL A 9 -14.45 -15.92 40.80
CA VAL A 9 -15.00 -16.35 39.49
C VAL A 9 -15.47 -15.15 38.68
N SER A 10 -16.09 -14.15 39.32
CA SER A 10 -16.55 -12.93 38.64
C SER A 10 -15.40 -12.06 38.12
N ILE A 11 -14.28 -12.00 38.85
CA ILE A 11 -13.06 -11.29 38.41
C ILE A 11 -12.39 -12.01 37.24
N LEU A 12 -12.30 -13.34 37.30
CA LEU A 12 -11.71 -14.15 36.23
C LEU A 12 -12.55 -14.07 34.94
N LEU A 13 -13.87 -14.02 35.06
CA LEU A 13 -14.79 -13.83 33.94
C LEU A 13 -14.66 -12.43 33.33
N ALA A 14 -14.53 -11.38 34.16
CA ALA A 14 -14.33 -10.01 33.69
C ALA A 14 -12.98 -9.81 32.98
N PHE A 15 -11.92 -10.50 33.43
CA PHE A 15 -10.60 -10.46 32.78
C PHE A 15 -10.61 -11.19 31.42
N SER A 16 -11.39 -12.26 31.29
CA SER A 16 -11.57 -13.00 30.03
C SER A 16 -12.31 -12.17 28.97
N VAL A 17 -13.26 -11.32 29.37
CA VAL A 17 -13.98 -10.42 28.45
C VAL A 17 -13.09 -9.27 27.97
N LEU A 18 -12.14 -8.79 28.78
CA LEU A 18 -11.20 -7.73 28.37
C LEU A 18 -10.18 -8.19 27.32
N LEU A 19 -9.82 -9.48 27.32
CA LEU A 19 -8.93 -10.10 26.33
C LEU A 19 -9.59 -10.35 24.96
N LEU A 20 -10.90 -10.15 24.85
CA LEU A 20 -11.70 -10.30 23.62
C LEU A 20 -12.01 -8.96 22.95
N CYS A 21 -11.46 -7.84 23.42
CA CYS A 21 -11.46 -6.59 22.68
C CYS A 21 -10.57 -6.73 21.44
N GLY A 22 -11.16 -7.29 20.38
CA GLY A 22 -10.53 -7.45 19.08
C GLY A 22 -10.01 -6.11 18.59
N ILE A 23 -8.77 -6.16 18.08
CA ILE A 23 -8.18 -5.09 17.28
C ILE A 23 -9.21 -4.75 16.18
N PRO A 24 -9.62 -3.48 16.02
CA PRO A 24 -10.55 -3.12 14.96
C PRO A 24 -9.98 -3.62 13.62
N SER A 25 -10.80 -4.36 12.88
CA SER A 25 -10.45 -4.89 11.57
C SER A 25 -10.35 -3.72 10.58
N PHE A 26 -9.15 -3.13 10.45
CA PHE A 26 -8.84 -2.04 9.51
C PHE A 26 -8.74 -2.51 8.05
N ALA A 27 -8.86 -3.81 7.78
CA ALA A 27 -8.74 -4.37 6.44
C ALA A 27 -9.73 -3.74 5.43
N ALA A 28 -10.98 -3.47 5.84
CA ALA A 28 -11.98 -2.83 5.00
C ALA A 28 -11.68 -1.34 4.72
N ASP A 29 -10.91 -0.68 5.58
CA ASP A 29 -10.57 0.74 5.45
C ASP A 29 -9.46 0.95 4.42
N PHE A 30 -8.40 0.15 4.47
CA PHE A 30 -7.26 0.30 3.55
C PHE A 30 -7.64 0.12 2.08
N ASP A 31 -8.47 -0.87 1.72
CA ASP A 31 -8.81 -1.08 0.31
C ASP A 31 -9.56 0.12 -0.26
N SER A 32 -10.39 0.77 0.56
CA SER A 32 -11.08 2.00 0.21
C SER A 32 -10.12 3.19 0.02
N ILE A 33 -9.12 3.33 0.91
CA ILE A 33 -8.07 4.35 0.83
C ILE A 33 -7.19 4.11 -0.39
N LEU A 34 -6.77 2.86 -0.63
CA LEU A 34 -6.00 2.47 -1.81
C LEU A 34 -6.77 2.82 -3.08
N GLN A 35 -8.06 2.49 -3.16
CA GLN A 35 -8.88 2.80 -4.33
C GLN A 35 -9.05 4.32 -4.53
N LYS A 36 -9.23 5.09 -3.45
CA LYS A 36 -9.32 6.55 -3.49
C LYS A 36 -8.10 7.17 -4.14
N TRP A 37 -6.91 6.70 -3.77
CA TRP A 37 -5.62 7.23 -4.19
C TRP A 37 -4.98 6.51 -5.39
N SER A 38 -5.66 5.49 -5.94
CA SER A 38 -5.19 4.74 -7.12
C SER A 38 -6.02 5.02 -8.36
N ARG A 39 -5.38 4.95 -9.52
CA ARG A 39 -6.05 4.95 -10.83
C ARG A 39 -5.58 3.75 -11.63
N THR A 40 -6.56 2.99 -12.13
CA THR A 40 -6.33 1.80 -12.94
C THR A 40 -6.62 2.11 -14.40
N TYR A 41 -5.69 1.75 -15.26
CA TYR A 41 -5.85 1.77 -16.70
C TYR A 41 -5.62 0.38 -17.25
N THR A 42 -6.54 -0.11 -18.08
CA THR A 42 -6.42 -1.41 -18.73
C THR A 42 -6.51 -1.25 -20.23
N THR A 43 -5.59 -1.87 -20.96
CA THR A 43 -5.60 -1.94 -22.41
C THR A 43 -5.43 -3.38 -22.89
N LYS A 44 -5.98 -3.68 -24.07
CA LYS A 44 -5.91 -5.01 -24.68
C LYS A 44 -5.19 -4.93 -26.03
N GLY A 45 -4.34 -5.91 -26.29
CA GLY A 45 -3.71 -6.11 -27.58
C GLY A 45 -4.59 -6.92 -28.53
N ASP A 46 -4.26 -6.87 -29.82
CA ASP A 46 -5.04 -7.51 -30.88
C ASP A 46 -5.13 -9.04 -30.75
N MET A 47 -4.14 -9.66 -30.08
CA MET A 47 -4.07 -11.11 -29.85
C MET A 47 -4.71 -11.56 -28.52
N GLY A 48 -5.42 -10.66 -27.83
CA GLY A 48 -6.07 -10.95 -26.55
C GLY A 48 -5.19 -10.73 -25.32
N ASP A 49 -3.97 -10.22 -25.51
CA ASP A 49 -3.08 -9.80 -24.43
C ASP A 49 -3.71 -8.63 -23.65
N GLU A 50 -3.46 -8.53 -22.35
CA GLU A 50 -4.01 -7.47 -21.50
C GLU A 50 -2.92 -6.86 -20.61
N LEU A 51 -2.81 -5.53 -20.65
CA LEU A 51 -1.95 -4.75 -19.76
C LEU A 51 -2.83 -3.93 -18.81
N THR A 52 -2.70 -4.19 -17.51
CA THR A 52 -3.24 -3.34 -16.46
C THR A 52 -2.11 -2.51 -15.84
N ILE A 53 -2.32 -1.20 -15.72
CA ILE A 53 -1.43 -0.27 -15.06
C ILE A 53 -2.19 0.34 -13.89
N VAL A 54 -1.62 0.32 -12.70
CA VAL A 54 -2.16 0.97 -11.51
C VAL A 54 -1.18 2.02 -11.04
N ALA A 55 -1.62 3.27 -10.97
CA ALA A 55 -0.84 4.37 -10.40
C ALA A 55 -1.46 4.78 -9.07
N THR A 56 -0.67 4.72 -7.98
CA THR A 56 -1.10 5.07 -6.63
C THR A 56 -0.27 6.24 -6.12
N TYR A 57 -0.94 7.33 -5.77
CA TYR A 57 -0.29 8.49 -5.17
C TYR A 57 -0.07 8.25 -3.67
N TYR A 58 1.15 8.50 -3.18
CA TYR A 58 1.47 8.43 -1.76
C TYR A 58 0.95 9.66 -0.99
N SER A 59 -0.37 9.73 -0.82
CA SER A 59 -0.99 10.69 0.08
C SER A 59 -0.66 10.35 1.54
N ALA A 60 -0.80 11.33 2.44
CA ALA A 60 -0.63 11.10 3.88
C ALA A 60 -1.57 9.98 4.38
N GLU A 61 -2.83 9.98 3.96
CA GLU A 61 -3.80 8.93 4.30
C GLU A 61 -3.33 7.55 3.83
N TYR A 62 -2.81 7.45 2.60
CA TYR A 62 -2.34 6.18 2.06
C TYR A 62 -1.08 5.70 2.77
N ILE A 63 -0.15 6.59 3.11
CA ILE A 63 1.07 6.25 3.85
C ILE A 63 0.71 5.65 5.22
N GLU A 64 -0.17 6.30 5.98
CA GLU A 64 -0.58 5.77 7.30
C GLU A 64 -1.27 4.42 7.15
N ALA A 65 -2.19 4.29 6.18
CA ALA A 65 -2.90 3.05 5.94
C ALA A 65 -1.94 1.92 5.51
N LEU A 66 -0.91 2.22 4.72
CA LEU A 66 0.12 1.28 4.29
C LEU A 66 0.98 0.81 5.46
N VAL A 67 1.45 1.74 6.30
CA VAL A 67 2.24 1.45 7.50
C VAL A 67 1.45 0.53 8.43
N GLN A 68 0.18 0.86 8.69
CA GLN A 68 -0.69 0.06 9.54
C GLN A 68 -0.93 -1.35 8.96
N ARG A 69 -1.16 -1.45 7.64
CA ARG A 69 -1.35 -2.75 6.98
C ARG A 69 -0.12 -3.64 7.07
N GLU A 70 1.07 -3.09 6.87
CA GLU A 70 2.32 -3.86 7.04
C GLU A 70 2.57 -4.20 8.52
N ALA A 71 2.22 -3.32 9.45
CA ALA A 71 2.29 -3.61 10.88
C ALA A 71 1.44 -4.82 11.27
N GLU A 72 0.18 -4.85 10.84
CA GLU A 72 -0.75 -5.95 11.11
C GLU A 72 -0.30 -7.26 10.45
N LYS A 73 0.11 -7.18 9.19
CA LYS A 73 0.56 -8.34 8.41
C LYS A 73 1.80 -8.99 8.99
N ASN A 74 2.70 -8.20 9.57
CA ASN A 74 3.98 -8.68 10.13
C ASN A 74 3.99 -8.74 11.66
N LEU A 75 2.88 -8.42 12.33
CA LEU A 75 2.73 -8.38 13.80
C LEU A 75 3.77 -7.48 14.48
N TRP A 76 4.00 -6.28 13.93
CA TRP A 76 5.00 -5.33 14.43
C TRP A 76 4.62 -4.71 15.77
N THR A 77 5.65 -4.44 16.56
CA THR A 77 5.58 -3.58 17.75
C THR A 77 5.48 -2.10 17.38
N GLU A 78 5.02 -1.25 18.29
CA GLU A 78 4.93 0.20 18.07
C GLU A 78 6.26 0.83 17.62
N SER A 79 7.38 0.36 18.18
CA SER A 79 8.71 0.84 17.78
C SER A 79 9.08 0.45 16.35
N GLU A 80 8.69 -0.73 15.89
CA GLU A 80 8.95 -1.18 14.51
C GLU A 80 8.07 -0.42 13.52
N VAL A 81 6.81 -0.14 13.89
CA VAL A 81 5.90 0.70 13.10
C VAL A 81 6.47 2.09 12.89
N GLU A 82 6.93 2.73 13.96
CA GLU A 82 7.50 4.08 13.89
C GLU A 82 8.80 4.09 13.08
N ASN A 83 9.69 3.12 13.31
CA ASN A 83 10.92 3.00 12.54
C ASN A 83 10.64 2.83 11.04
N TYR A 84 9.72 1.93 10.67
CA TYR A 84 9.33 1.72 9.28
C TYR A 84 8.73 2.97 8.65
N LYS A 85 7.87 3.69 9.38
CA LYS A 85 7.29 4.96 8.91
C LYS A 85 8.36 6.01 8.63
N LEU A 86 9.32 6.18 9.53
CA LEU A 86 10.43 7.11 9.35
C LEU A 86 11.30 6.75 8.15
N GLU A 87 11.63 5.47 7.99
CA GLU A 87 12.39 4.98 6.83
C GLU A 87 11.64 5.20 5.51
N LEU A 88 10.33 4.92 5.49
CA LEU A 88 9.49 5.15 4.33
C LEU A 88 9.45 6.64 3.96
N LEU A 89 9.17 7.53 4.92
CA LEU A 89 9.12 8.98 4.66
C LEU A 89 10.47 9.51 4.16
N LYS A 90 11.57 9.01 4.74
CA LYS A 90 12.93 9.35 4.30
C LYS A 90 13.21 8.87 2.86
N ALA A 91 12.74 7.69 2.48
CA ALA A 91 12.88 7.16 1.13
C ALA A 91 12.02 7.92 0.10
N LEU A 92 10.83 8.37 0.51
CA LEU A 92 9.91 9.09 -0.38
C LEU A 92 10.33 10.54 -0.65
N GLN A 93 11.11 11.16 0.25
CA GLN A 93 11.65 12.52 0.09
C GLN A 93 10.59 13.54 -0.34
N LEU A 94 9.47 13.60 0.39
CA LEU A 94 8.25 14.34 0.04
C LEU A 94 8.44 15.87 -0.14
N GLU A 95 9.52 16.42 0.40
CA GLU A 95 9.87 17.84 0.23
C GLU A 95 10.40 18.14 -1.18
N GLU A 96 11.01 17.15 -1.83
CA GLU A 96 11.66 17.29 -3.14
C GLU A 96 10.85 16.62 -4.26
N TYR A 97 10.18 15.50 -3.98
CA TYR A 97 9.53 14.66 -4.98
C TYR A 97 8.04 14.45 -4.74
N ILE A 98 7.34 14.13 -5.83
CA ILE A 98 5.96 13.65 -5.81
C ILE A 98 6.00 12.13 -6.04
N PRO A 99 5.99 11.30 -4.98
CA PRO A 99 6.06 9.86 -5.13
C PRO A 99 4.76 9.26 -5.66
N ILE A 100 4.90 8.41 -6.67
CA ILE A 100 3.81 7.63 -7.28
C ILE A 100 4.28 6.19 -7.39
N MET A 101 3.56 5.26 -6.78
CA MET A 101 3.76 3.84 -7.01
C MET A 101 3.11 3.44 -8.33
N LEU A 102 3.83 2.70 -9.16
CA LEU A 102 3.32 2.15 -10.40
C LEU A 102 3.39 0.63 -10.34
N SER A 103 2.26 -0.02 -10.57
CA SER A 103 2.18 -1.46 -10.77
C SER A 103 1.70 -1.78 -12.18
N PHE A 104 2.30 -2.81 -12.77
CA PHE A 104 2.00 -3.32 -14.10
C PHE A 104 1.62 -4.79 -14.00
N ASN A 105 0.52 -5.18 -14.63
CA ASN A 105 0.14 -6.58 -14.78
C ASN A 105 -0.04 -6.90 -16.26
N MET A 106 0.89 -7.67 -16.82
CA MET A 106 0.86 -8.12 -18.20
C MET A 106 0.38 -9.57 -18.27
N LYS A 107 -0.80 -9.78 -18.84
CA LYS A 107 -1.36 -11.10 -19.16
C LYS A 107 -1.18 -11.39 -20.65
N GLY A 108 -0.59 -12.54 -20.96
CA GLY A 108 -0.30 -12.97 -22.32
C GLY A 108 1.16 -12.78 -22.72
N ALA A 109 1.41 -12.42 -23.97
CA ALA A 109 2.74 -12.24 -24.52
C ALA A 109 3.49 -11.10 -23.80
N PRO A 110 4.75 -11.29 -23.39
CA PRO A 110 5.38 -10.27 -22.56
C PRO A 110 5.85 -9.05 -23.35
N LEU A 111 5.59 -7.86 -22.81
CA LEU A 111 5.77 -6.56 -23.45
C LEU A 111 7.17 -6.00 -23.19
N ARG A 112 7.86 -5.51 -24.23
CA ARG A 112 9.09 -4.71 -24.06
C ARG A 112 8.73 -3.23 -24.16
N MET A 113 8.77 -2.52 -23.04
CA MET A 113 8.51 -1.08 -23.01
C MET A 113 9.70 -0.30 -23.57
N ALA A 114 9.43 0.87 -24.13
CA ALA A 114 10.46 1.89 -24.35
C ALA A 114 10.98 2.41 -22.99
N PRO A 115 12.16 3.06 -22.96
CA PRO A 115 12.69 3.61 -21.72
C PRO A 115 11.66 4.50 -21.01
N PHE A 116 11.48 4.24 -19.72
CA PHE A 116 10.36 4.75 -18.95
C PHE A 116 10.43 6.28 -18.77
N ASP A 117 11.63 6.80 -18.51
CA ASP A 117 11.95 8.21 -18.29
C ASP A 117 11.44 9.15 -19.40
N ASN A 118 11.49 8.71 -20.65
CA ASN A 118 11.11 9.52 -21.80
C ASN A 118 9.67 9.30 -22.28
N LYS A 119 8.93 8.36 -21.66
CA LYS A 119 7.52 8.04 -21.99
C LYS A 119 6.53 8.40 -20.91
N VAL A 120 6.99 8.72 -19.70
CA VAL A 120 6.10 9.07 -18.59
C VAL A 120 6.13 10.56 -18.31
N THR A 121 4.96 11.09 -17.99
CA THR A 121 4.77 12.50 -17.67
C THR A 121 3.70 12.60 -16.60
N LEU A 122 3.98 13.38 -15.57
CA LEU A 122 2.99 13.81 -14.61
C LEU A 122 2.52 15.24 -14.97
N TRP A 123 1.20 15.43 -15.01
CA TRP A 123 0.59 16.75 -15.15
C TRP A 123 0.09 17.23 -13.79
N VAL A 124 0.61 18.36 -13.32
CA VAL A 124 0.16 19.02 -12.09
C VAL A 124 -0.40 20.39 -12.47
N GLY A 125 -1.71 20.46 -12.63
CA GLY A 125 -2.35 21.61 -13.28
C GLY A 125 -1.82 21.79 -14.70
N SER A 126 -1.26 22.95 -15.00
CA SER A 126 -0.64 23.26 -16.30
C SER A 126 0.84 22.86 -16.41
N LYS A 127 1.45 22.38 -15.32
CA LYS A 127 2.87 22.02 -15.29
C LYS A 127 3.07 20.57 -15.70
N LYS A 128 4.01 20.37 -16.62
CA LYS A 128 4.49 19.05 -17.06
C LYS A 128 5.75 18.69 -16.28
N LEU A 129 5.75 17.55 -15.60
CA LEU A 129 6.88 17.02 -14.84
C LEU A 129 7.33 15.69 -15.44
N SER A 130 8.64 15.50 -15.53
CA SER A 130 9.28 14.24 -15.89
C SER A 130 9.70 13.48 -14.62
N PRO A 131 9.81 12.15 -14.67
CA PRO A 131 10.35 11.38 -13.55
C PRO A 131 11.77 11.85 -13.21
N ALA A 132 11.99 12.25 -11.96
CA ALA A 132 13.32 12.61 -11.45
C ALA A 132 14.13 11.36 -11.04
N ASP A 133 13.46 10.38 -10.45
CA ASP A 133 13.98 9.05 -10.14
C ASP A 133 12.90 7.98 -10.38
N TYR A 134 13.32 6.76 -10.70
CA TYR A 134 12.43 5.61 -10.92
C TYR A 134 13.19 4.28 -10.86
N ASP A 135 12.45 3.20 -10.61
CA ASP A 135 13.01 1.85 -10.66
C ASP A 135 13.39 1.44 -12.09
N LYS A 136 14.69 1.27 -12.35
CA LYS A 136 15.23 0.87 -13.65
C LYS A 136 14.67 -0.46 -14.16
N ARG A 137 14.09 -1.30 -13.29
CA ARG A 137 13.38 -2.52 -13.67
C ARG A 137 12.20 -2.26 -14.62
N PHE A 138 11.65 -1.04 -14.62
CA PHE A 138 10.63 -0.63 -15.61
C PHE A 138 11.14 -0.63 -17.06
N ASN A 139 12.46 -0.57 -17.29
CA ASN A 139 13.03 -0.62 -18.63
C ASN A 139 13.21 -2.06 -19.17
N PHE A 140 12.83 -3.07 -18.39
CA PHE A 140 12.95 -4.48 -18.78
C PHE A 140 11.62 -5.05 -19.27
N LYS A 141 11.68 -6.23 -19.90
CA LYS A 141 10.52 -6.94 -20.44
C LYS A 141 9.48 -7.20 -19.34
N LEU A 142 8.26 -6.68 -19.49
CA LEU A 142 7.12 -6.89 -18.59
C LEU A 142 6.43 -8.22 -18.85
N SER A 143 6.30 -9.03 -17.81
CA SER A 143 5.56 -10.30 -17.80
C SER A 143 4.96 -10.50 -16.42
N GLY A 144 3.68 -10.84 -16.34
CA GLY A 144 2.99 -10.98 -15.06
C GLY A 144 2.90 -9.66 -14.30
N GLN A 145 2.83 -9.76 -12.98
CA GLN A 145 2.70 -8.63 -12.06
C GLN A 145 4.07 -8.06 -11.67
N ARG A 146 4.18 -6.74 -11.69
CA ARG A 146 5.31 -5.94 -11.19
C ARG A 146 4.84 -4.66 -10.54
#